data_AF-A0A5E5R616-F1
#
_entry.id   AF-A0A5E5R616-F1
#
_cell.length_a   1.000
_cell.length_b   1.000
_cell.length_c   1.000
_cell.angle_alpha   90.00
_cell.angle_beta   90.00
_cell.angle_gamma   90.00
#
_symmetry.space_group_name_H-M   'P 1'
#
loop_
_entity.id
_entity.type
_entity.pdbx_description
1 polymer ?
#
loop_
_entity_poly.entity_id
_entity_poly.type
_entity_poly.pdbx_seq_one_letter_code
_entity_poly.pdbx_strand_id
1 'polypeptide(L)'
;MGDGILLAWDSVVGLFPEGLPETMFEAYVGLLQRLCDSAWEQPADLPLPWAQQARRALLNSQPACATARTLHRDFFLRAAEAPDADALLYRDQRVTRGELAERALRIAGGLREAGVRPGDAVEVSLPRGPQQVAAVFGVLAAGSATCRWTSTSRPHGGA
;
A
#
# COMPACT_ATOMS: atom_id res chain seq x y z
N MET A 1 44.81 38.18 -6.63
CA MET A 1 44.71 36.71 -6.50
C MET A 1 43.58 36.51 -5.51
N GLY A 2 42.38 36.21 -5.99
CA GLY A 2 41.14 36.37 -5.23
C GLY A 2 40.93 35.28 -4.19
N ASP A 3 40.40 35.66 -3.02
CA ASP A 3 39.93 34.74 -1.99
C ASP A 3 38.88 33.80 -2.57
N GLY A 4 39.13 32.50 -2.48
CA GLY A 4 38.24 31.46 -2.94
C GLY A 4 38.56 30.15 -2.25
N ILE A 5 37.60 29.23 -2.25
CA ILE A 5 37.75 27.90 -1.67
C ILE A 5 37.87 26.90 -2.82
N LEU A 6 38.92 26.09 -2.80
CA LEU A 6 39.06 24.94 -3.69
C LEU A 6 38.31 23.76 -3.09
N LEU A 7 37.34 23.24 -3.85
CA LEU A 7 36.60 22.02 -3.50
C LEU A 7 37.02 20.93 -4.48
N ALA A 8 37.55 19.83 -3.96
CA ALA A 8 37.94 18.67 -4.73
C ALA A 8 37.35 17.41 -4.10
N TRP A 9 36.76 16.55 -4.93
CA TRP A 9 36.27 15.24 -4.52
C TRP A 9 37.07 14.16 -5.23
N ASP A 10 37.69 13.28 -4.45
CA ASP A 10 38.27 12.05 -4.96
C ASP A 10 37.23 10.94 -4.86
N SER A 11 37.05 10.20 -5.96
CA SER A 11 36.11 9.09 -6.02
C SER A 11 36.75 7.86 -6.66
N VAL A 12 36.24 6.67 -6.30
CA VAL A 12 36.72 5.40 -6.86
C VAL A 12 35.96 5.12 -8.15
N VAL A 13 36.69 4.94 -9.25
CA VAL A 13 36.12 4.61 -10.55
C VAL A 13 35.33 3.30 -10.46
N GLY A 14 34.09 3.31 -10.96
CA GLY A 14 33.19 2.16 -10.94
C GLY A 14 32.45 1.91 -9.63
N LEU A 15 32.72 2.69 -8.57
CA LEU A 15 31.96 2.61 -7.32
C LEU A 15 30.54 3.19 -7.46
N PHE A 16 30.39 4.18 -8.34
CA PHE A 16 29.14 4.89 -8.55
C PHE A 16 28.63 4.69 -9.98
N PRO A 17 27.30 4.75 -10.20
CA PRO A 17 26.73 4.89 -11.53
C PRO A 17 27.33 6.07 -12.30
N GLU A 18 27.36 5.94 -13.63
CA GLU A 18 27.81 6.98 -14.53
C GLU A 18 27.06 8.31 -14.27
N GLY A 19 27.81 9.41 -14.15
CA GLY A 19 27.27 10.76 -13.92
C GLY A 19 26.84 11.05 -12.48
N LEU A 20 26.89 10.08 -11.56
CA LEU A 20 26.46 10.29 -10.17
C LEU A 20 27.43 11.19 -9.38
N PRO A 21 28.76 10.98 -9.41
CA PRO A 21 29.69 11.85 -8.70
C PRO A 21 29.56 13.33 -9.13
N GLU A 22 29.39 13.58 -10.42
CA GLU A 22 29.20 14.92 -11.00
C GLU A 22 27.90 15.54 -10.49
N THR A 23 26.80 14.79 -10.54
CA THR A 23 25.49 15.23 -10.04
C THR A 23 25.54 15.55 -8.53
N MET A 24 26.26 14.73 -7.75
CA MET A 24 26.43 14.95 -6.31
C MET A 24 27.29 16.20 -6.04
N PHE A 25 28.35 16.41 -6.82
CA PHE A 25 29.21 17.58 -6.69
C PHE A 25 28.48 18.88 -7.05
N GLU A 26 27.69 18.88 -8.13
CA GLU A 26 26.82 20.00 -8.49
C GLU A 26 25.81 20.33 -7.38
N ALA A 27 25.17 19.32 -6.80
CA ALA A 27 24.25 19.49 -5.68
C ALA A 27 24.96 20.05 -4.43
N TYR A 28 26.18 19.60 -4.16
CA TYR A 28 27.01 20.07 -3.05
C TYR A 28 27.42 21.54 -3.23
N VAL A 29 27.89 21.93 -4.41
CA VAL A 29 28.22 23.34 -4.72
C VAL A 29 26.97 24.22 -4.60
N GLY A 30 25.84 23.79 -5.14
CA GLY A 30 24.58 24.53 -5.01
C GLY A 30 24.12 24.69 -3.55
N LEU A 31 24.36 23.70 -2.69
CA LEU A 31 24.11 23.82 -1.26
C LEU A 31 25.00 24.87 -0.60
N LEU A 32 26.32 24.81 -0.84
CA LEU A 32 27.26 25.77 -0.26
C LEU A 32 26.92 27.21 -0.66
N GLN A 33 26.56 27.43 -1.93
CA GLN A 33 26.09 28.73 -2.41
C GLN A 33 24.85 29.21 -1.67
N ARG A 34 23.86 28.32 -1.44
CA ARG A 34 22.66 28.70 -0.66
C ARG A 34 23.00 29.03 0.79
N LEU A 35 23.93 28.30 1.41
CA LEU A 35 24.32 28.52 2.80
C LEU A 35 25.07 29.85 3.01
N CYS A 36 25.70 30.40 1.97
CA CYS A 36 26.28 31.75 2.04
C CYS A 36 25.23 32.83 2.35
N ASP A 37 24.00 32.64 1.87
CA ASP A 37 22.92 33.61 2.00
C ASP A 37 21.85 33.19 3.03
N SER A 38 22.01 32.04 3.68
CA SER A 38 20.99 31.43 4.56
C SER A 38 21.36 31.51 6.04
N ALA A 39 20.35 31.52 6.91
CA ALA A 39 20.54 31.40 8.36
C ALA A 39 20.98 29.96 8.72
N TRP A 40 22.19 29.82 9.25
CA TRP A 40 22.83 28.54 9.60
C TRP A 40 22.08 27.75 10.68
N GLU A 41 21.23 28.41 11.45
CA GLU A 41 20.41 27.80 12.49
C GLU A 41 19.10 27.19 11.96
N GLN A 42 18.76 27.43 10.69
CA GLN A 42 17.57 26.85 10.08
C GLN A 42 17.86 25.53 9.37
N PRO A 43 16.90 24.59 9.33
CA PRO A 43 17.04 23.38 8.54
C PRO A 43 17.32 23.74 7.07
N ALA A 44 18.43 23.22 6.54
CA ALA A 44 18.76 23.43 5.13
C ALA A 44 17.75 22.70 4.25
N ASP A 45 17.09 23.43 3.34
CA ASP A 45 16.34 22.81 2.27
C ASP A 45 17.33 22.18 1.25
N LEU A 46 17.32 20.86 1.21
CA LEU A 46 18.18 20.03 0.37
C LEU A 46 17.33 19.43 -0.75
N PRO A 47 17.04 20.20 -1.81
CA PRO A 47 16.35 19.67 -2.97
C PRO A 47 17.18 18.54 -3.57
N LEU A 48 16.49 17.48 -3.98
CA LEU A 48 17.12 16.40 -4.74
C LEU A 48 17.74 16.96 -6.02
N PRO A 49 18.78 16.32 -6.59
CA PRO A 49 19.28 16.74 -7.89
C PRO A 49 18.17 16.75 -8.96
N TRP A 50 18.25 17.70 -9.92
CA TRP A 50 17.21 17.92 -10.93
C TRP A 50 16.80 16.64 -11.67
N ALA A 51 17.76 15.80 -12.06
CA ALA A 51 17.49 14.52 -12.72
C ALA A 51 16.60 13.59 -11.87
N GLN A 52 16.78 13.57 -10.55
CA GLN A 52 15.94 12.80 -9.63
C GLN A 52 14.56 13.43 -9.47
N GLN A 53 14.48 14.76 -9.38
CA GLN A 53 13.19 15.46 -9.31
C GLN A 53 12.33 15.21 -10.56
N ALA A 54 12.91 15.38 -11.75
CA ALA A 54 12.24 15.15 -13.02
C ALA A 54 11.76 13.70 -13.16
N ARG A 55 12.59 12.72 -12.75
CA ARG A 55 12.19 11.31 -12.75
C ARG A 55 11.03 11.04 -11.78
N ARG A 56 11.08 11.59 -10.56
CA ARG A 56 9.99 11.44 -9.59
C ARG A 56 8.70 12.08 -10.06
N ALA A 57 8.77 13.28 -10.64
CA ALA A 57 7.62 13.96 -11.21
C ALA A 57 6.97 13.11 -12.32
N LEU A 58 7.77 12.53 -13.22
CA LEU A 58 7.28 11.64 -14.28
C LEU A 58 6.62 10.36 -13.74
N LEU A 59 7.18 9.74 -12.70
CA LEU A 59 6.61 8.52 -12.12
C LEU A 59 5.33 8.82 -11.32
N ASN A 60 5.32 9.93 -10.57
CA ASN A 60 4.20 10.35 -9.75
C ASN A 60 3.08 11.04 -10.55
N SER A 61 3.32 11.42 -11.81
CA SER A 61 2.28 11.96 -12.69
C SER A 61 1.28 10.91 -13.17
N GLN A 62 1.45 9.63 -12.80
CA GLN A 62 0.42 8.63 -13.04
C GLN A 62 -0.81 8.98 -12.21
N PRO A 63 -1.96 9.26 -12.86
CA PRO A 63 -3.18 9.56 -12.12
C PRO A 63 -3.54 8.37 -11.24
N ALA A 64 -3.86 8.65 -9.98
CA ALA A 64 -4.50 7.67 -9.11
C ALA A 64 -5.71 7.09 -9.86
N CYS A 65 -6.01 5.80 -9.64
CA CYS A 65 -7.09 5.10 -10.30
C CYS A 65 -8.36 5.99 -10.34
N ALA A 66 -8.77 6.40 -11.53
CA ALA A 66 -9.79 7.45 -11.73
C ALA A 66 -11.19 7.07 -11.22
N THR A 67 -11.38 5.82 -10.82
CA THR A 67 -12.63 5.32 -10.26
C THR A 67 -12.42 4.81 -8.85
N ALA A 68 -12.92 5.57 -7.87
CA ALA A 68 -13.06 5.08 -6.50
C ALA A 68 -14.03 3.88 -6.51
N ARG A 69 -13.48 2.67 -6.40
CA ARG A 69 -14.25 1.43 -6.28
C ARG A 69 -13.97 0.79 -4.92
N THR A 70 -14.99 0.19 -4.32
CA THR A 70 -14.80 -0.58 -3.09
C THR A 70 -14.06 -1.88 -3.41
N LEU A 71 -13.16 -2.31 -2.52
CA LEU A 71 -12.31 -3.48 -2.73
C LEU A 71 -13.09 -4.76 -3.08
N HIS A 72 -14.30 -4.92 -2.52
CA HIS A 72 -15.13 -6.10 -2.70
C HIS A 72 -16.01 -6.05 -3.97
N ARG A 73 -16.23 -4.87 -4.58
CA ARG A 73 -17.17 -4.72 -5.70
C ARG A 73 -16.77 -5.57 -6.91
N ASP A 74 -15.50 -5.52 -7.29
CA ASP A 74 -14.99 -6.28 -8.44
C ASP A 74 -15.10 -7.78 -8.23
N PHE A 75 -14.97 -8.24 -6.98
CA PHE A 75 -15.18 -9.64 -6.65
C PHE A 75 -16.64 -10.05 -6.91
N PHE A 76 -17.62 -9.30 -6.43
CA PHE A 76 -19.04 -9.62 -6.64
C PHE A 76 -19.45 -9.54 -8.12
N LEU A 77 -18.90 -8.60 -8.88
CA LEU A 77 -19.11 -8.54 -10.34
C LEU A 77 -18.59 -9.82 -11.02
N ARG A 78 -17.34 -10.22 -10.73
CA ARG A 78 -16.76 -11.45 -11.27
C ARG A 78 -17.47 -12.71 -10.80
N ALA A 79 -18.04 -12.71 -9.60
CA ALA A 79 -18.85 -13.81 -9.09
C ALA A 79 -20.18 -13.95 -9.81
N ALA A 80 -20.79 -12.83 -10.25
CA ALA A 80 -21.97 -12.86 -11.10
C ALA A 80 -21.65 -13.29 -12.54
N GLU A 81 -20.50 -12.86 -13.09
CA GLU A 81 -20.08 -13.20 -14.45
C GLU A 81 -19.63 -14.66 -14.60
N ALA A 82 -18.94 -15.20 -13.59
CA ALA A 82 -18.37 -16.55 -13.63
C ALA A 82 -18.53 -17.26 -12.27
N PRO A 83 -19.76 -17.69 -11.91
CA PRO A 83 -20.06 -18.24 -10.60
C PRO A 83 -19.35 -19.56 -10.32
N ASP A 84 -19.17 -20.40 -11.35
CA ASP A 84 -18.54 -21.73 -11.22
C ASP A 84 -17.01 -21.69 -11.21
N ALA A 85 -16.41 -20.52 -11.45
CA ALA A 85 -14.96 -20.36 -11.39
C ALA A 85 -14.46 -20.38 -9.94
N ASP A 86 -13.22 -20.81 -9.76
CA ASP A 86 -12.62 -20.88 -8.43
C ASP A 86 -12.38 -19.51 -7.83
N ALA A 87 -12.72 -19.39 -6.55
CA ALA A 87 -12.36 -18.26 -5.71
C ALA A 87 -11.28 -18.64 -4.70
N LEU A 88 -11.40 -19.81 -4.06
CA LEU A 88 -10.51 -20.24 -2.99
C LEU A 88 -10.16 -21.72 -3.13
N LEU A 89 -8.88 -22.02 -2.93
CA LEU A 89 -8.37 -23.37 -2.70
C LEU A 89 -7.83 -23.41 -1.26
N TYR A 90 -8.38 -24.29 -0.43
CA TYR A 90 -7.96 -24.43 0.96
C TYR A 90 -7.96 -25.89 1.35
N ARG A 91 -6.74 -26.46 1.53
CA ARG A 91 -6.54 -27.91 1.70
C ARG A 91 -7.22 -28.65 0.54
N ASP A 92 -8.07 -29.63 0.84
CA ASP A 92 -8.82 -30.41 -0.15
C ASP A 92 -10.16 -29.74 -0.56
N GLN A 93 -10.42 -28.52 -0.09
CA GLN A 93 -11.64 -27.79 -0.41
C GLN A 93 -11.40 -26.78 -1.54
N ARG A 94 -12.33 -26.79 -2.49
CA ARG A 94 -12.44 -25.80 -3.57
C ARG A 94 -13.75 -25.06 -3.37
N VAL A 95 -13.68 -23.74 -3.33
CA VAL A 95 -14.86 -22.87 -3.19
C VAL A 95 -14.96 -21.99 -4.41
N THR A 96 -16.13 -22.01 -5.05
CA THR A 96 -16.37 -21.22 -6.25
C THR A 96 -16.68 -19.77 -5.89
N ARG A 97 -16.63 -18.88 -6.89
CA ARG A 97 -16.99 -17.47 -6.71
C ARG A 97 -18.43 -17.30 -6.31
N GLY A 98 -19.34 -18.07 -6.91
CA GLY A 98 -20.76 -18.08 -6.57
C GLY A 98 -20.99 -18.47 -5.11
N GLU A 99 -20.39 -19.58 -4.67
CA GLU A 99 -20.51 -20.06 -3.29
C GLU A 99 -19.97 -19.06 -2.26
N LEU A 100 -18.80 -18.46 -2.56
CA LEU A 100 -18.20 -17.48 -1.67
C LEU A 100 -19.04 -16.19 -1.61
N ALA A 101 -19.55 -15.73 -2.75
CA ALA A 101 -20.40 -14.54 -2.83
C ALA A 101 -21.73 -14.77 -2.09
N GLU A 102 -22.37 -15.92 -2.27
CA GLU A 102 -23.62 -16.24 -1.58
C GLU A 102 -23.44 -16.27 -0.06
N ARG A 103 -22.38 -16.95 0.43
CA ARG A 103 -22.04 -16.98 1.86
C ARG A 103 -21.77 -15.58 2.40
N ALA A 104 -21.01 -14.77 1.67
CA ALA A 104 -20.72 -13.39 2.06
C ALA A 104 -21.99 -12.52 2.12
N LEU A 105 -22.86 -12.61 1.12
CA LEU A 105 -24.11 -11.83 1.09
C LEU A 105 -25.09 -12.26 2.18
N ARG A 106 -25.13 -13.56 2.52
CA ARG A 106 -25.92 -14.05 3.66
C ARG A 106 -25.42 -13.47 4.99
N ILE A 107 -24.10 -13.41 5.17
CA ILE A 107 -23.49 -12.76 6.34
C ILE A 107 -23.82 -11.26 6.36
N ALA A 108 -23.71 -10.57 5.22
CA ALA A 108 -24.06 -9.15 5.12
C ALA A 108 -25.54 -8.89 5.49
N GLY A 109 -26.46 -9.76 5.06
CA GLY A 109 -27.86 -9.73 5.45
C GLY A 109 -28.05 -9.88 6.96
N GLY A 110 -27.44 -10.91 7.55
CA GLY A 110 -27.51 -11.14 9.00
C GLY A 110 -26.91 -10.00 9.84
N LEU A 111 -25.82 -9.37 9.37
CA LEU A 111 -25.25 -8.19 10.03
C LEU A 111 -26.22 -7.00 10.00
N ARG A 112 -26.87 -6.76 8.86
CA ARG A 112 -27.87 -5.68 8.74
C ARG A 112 -29.08 -5.94 9.63
N GLU A 113 -29.55 -7.19 9.72
CA GLU A 113 -30.64 -7.60 10.62
C GLU A 113 -30.25 -7.43 12.09
N ALA A 114 -28.98 -7.67 12.44
CA ALA A 114 -28.42 -7.40 13.76
C ALA A 114 -28.21 -5.90 14.06
N GLY A 115 -28.55 -5.01 13.12
CA GLY A 115 -28.50 -3.57 13.30
C GLY A 115 -27.18 -2.91 12.91
N VAL A 116 -26.24 -3.64 12.29
CA VAL A 116 -24.98 -3.09 11.81
C VAL A 116 -25.25 -2.11 10.67
N ARG A 117 -24.70 -0.90 10.81
CA ARG A 117 -24.81 0.19 9.85
C ARG A 117 -23.50 0.38 9.08
N PRO A 118 -23.56 0.96 7.87
CA PRO A 118 -22.36 1.37 7.18
C PRO A 118 -21.50 2.28 8.04
N GLY A 119 -20.20 2.02 8.09
CA GLY A 119 -19.26 2.72 8.98
C GLY A 119 -18.97 2.01 10.31
N ASP A 120 -19.84 1.10 10.76
CA ASP A 120 -19.62 0.36 12.01
C ASP A 120 -18.38 -0.55 11.93
N ALA A 121 -17.77 -0.81 13.08
CA ALA A 121 -16.66 -1.76 13.20
C ALA A 121 -17.19 -3.16 13.52
N VAL A 122 -16.70 -4.18 12.82
CA VAL A 122 -17.07 -5.57 13.06
C VAL A 122 -15.81 -6.42 13.24
N GLU A 123 -15.74 -7.18 14.33
CA GLU A 123 -14.64 -8.11 14.56
C GLU A 123 -14.90 -9.45 13.86
N VAL A 124 -13.88 -10.00 13.20
CA VAL A 124 -13.92 -11.33 12.61
C VAL A 124 -12.97 -12.25 13.39
N SER A 125 -13.52 -13.02 14.33
CA SER A 125 -12.77 -14.01 15.12
C SER A 125 -13.11 -15.42 14.65
N LEU A 126 -12.44 -15.85 13.58
CA LEU A 126 -12.60 -17.18 12.97
C LEU A 126 -11.21 -17.78 12.70
N PRO A 127 -11.07 -19.12 12.76
CA PRO A 127 -9.85 -19.78 12.30
C PRO A 127 -9.63 -19.52 10.80
N ARG A 128 -8.38 -19.65 10.34
CA ARG A 128 -8.05 -19.51 8.90
C ARG A 128 -8.80 -20.54 8.07
N GLY A 129 -9.55 -20.09 7.08
CA GLY A 129 -10.29 -20.95 6.17
C GLY A 129 -11.32 -20.18 5.33
N PRO A 130 -12.07 -20.87 4.45
CA PRO A 130 -13.04 -20.24 3.56
C PRO A 130 -14.12 -19.41 4.28
N GLN A 131 -14.52 -19.83 5.49
CA GLN A 131 -15.52 -19.13 6.30
C GLN A 131 -15.01 -17.76 6.74
N GLN A 132 -13.72 -17.64 7.06
CA GLN A 132 -13.11 -16.36 7.44
C GLN A 132 -13.10 -15.40 6.26
N VAL A 133 -12.78 -15.88 5.05
CA VAL A 133 -12.81 -15.05 3.84
C VAL A 133 -14.25 -14.62 3.54
N ALA A 134 -15.22 -15.52 3.63
CA ALA A 134 -16.64 -15.19 3.47
C ALA A 134 -17.11 -14.14 4.48
N ALA A 135 -16.67 -14.23 5.74
CA ALA A 135 -16.98 -13.25 6.78
C ALA A 135 -16.42 -11.87 6.44
N VAL A 136 -15.16 -11.77 6.00
CA VAL A 136 -14.55 -10.50 5.59
C VAL A 136 -15.34 -9.87 4.42
N PHE A 137 -15.66 -10.65 3.38
CA PHE A 137 -16.49 -10.15 2.28
C PHE A 137 -17.91 -9.75 2.71
N GLY A 138 -18.50 -10.48 3.67
CA GLY A 138 -19.81 -10.15 4.22
C GLY A 138 -19.82 -8.84 5.01
N VAL A 139 -18.82 -8.59 5.84
CA VAL A 139 -18.66 -7.32 6.56
C VAL A 139 -18.45 -6.16 5.58
N LEU A 140 -17.59 -6.36 4.58
CA LEU A 140 -17.36 -5.36 3.54
C LEU A 140 -18.64 -5.06 2.74
N ALA A 141 -19.44 -6.08 2.42
CA ALA A 141 -20.73 -5.94 1.73
C ALA A 141 -21.82 -5.31 2.60
N ALA A 142 -21.72 -5.40 3.94
CA ALA A 142 -22.59 -4.66 4.85
C ALA A 142 -22.28 -3.15 4.89
N GLY A 143 -21.15 -2.71 4.31
CA GLY A 143 -20.72 -1.31 4.29
C GLY A 143 -19.94 -0.89 5.54
N SER A 144 -19.59 -1.84 6.40
CA SER A 144 -18.80 -1.61 7.61
C SER A 144 -17.36 -1.23 7.27
N ALA A 145 -16.86 -0.17 7.90
CA ALA A 145 -15.62 0.49 7.46
C ALA A 145 -14.35 -0.21 7.96
N THR A 146 -14.45 -1.06 8.99
CA THR A 146 -13.27 -1.70 9.59
C THR A 146 -13.55 -3.13 10.04
N CYS A 147 -12.80 -4.09 9.48
CA CYS A 147 -12.68 -5.44 10.01
C CYS A 147 -11.40 -5.51 10.83
N ARG A 148 -11.49 -5.61 12.15
CA ARG A 148 -10.32 -6.02 12.95
C ARG A 148 -10.20 -7.53 12.81
N TRP A 149 -9.10 -7.97 12.20
CA TRP A 149 -8.80 -9.38 12.00
C TRP A 149 -7.88 -9.87 13.12
N THR A 150 -8.36 -10.86 13.88
CA THR A 150 -7.57 -11.54 14.90
C THR A 150 -7.57 -13.04 14.63
N SER A 151 -6.38 -13.59 14.37
CA SER A 151 -6.19 -15.04 14.22
C SER A 151 -6.26 -15.72 15.58
N THR A 152 -7.34 -16.46 15.86
CA THR A 152 -7.40 -17.42 16.96
C THR A 152 -6.62 -18.69 16.59
N SER A 153 -5.30 -18.63 16.68
CA SER A 153 -4.49 -19.86 16.73
C SER A 153 -4.74 -20.54 18.07
N ARG A 154 -5.25 -21.78 18.08
CA ARG A 154 -5.19 -22.63 19.27
C ARG A 154 -3.73 -22.75 19.70
N PRO A 155 -3.37 -22.56 20.99
CA PRO A 155 -2.06 -23.00 21.47
C PRO A 155 -1.96 -24.50 21.16
N HIS A 156 -0.87 -24.92 20.52
CA HIS A 156 -0.58 -26.33 20.37
C HIS A 156 -0.31 -26.88 21.77
N GLY A 157 -1.34 -27.47 22.39
CA GLY A 157 -1.19 -28.26 23.60
C GLY A 157 -0.42 -29.52 23.25
N GLY A 158 0.87 -29.52 23.53
CA GLY A 158 1.71 -30.71 23.63
C GLY A 158 1.80 -31.10 25.10
N ALA A 159 1.32 -32.30 25.40
CA ALA A 159 1.52 -33.03 26.66
C ALA A 159 3.00 -33.38 26.87
#